data_AF-A0A2A6ZU01-F1
#
_entry.id   AF-A0A2A6ZU01-F1
#
_cell.length_a   1.000
_cell.length_b   1.000
_cell.length_c   1.000
_cell.angle_alpha   90.00
_cell.angle_beta   90.00
_cell.angle_gamma   90.00
#
_symmetry.space_group_name_H-M   'P 1'
#
loop_
_entity.id
_entity.type
_entity.pdbx_description
1 polymer ?
#
loop_
_entity_poly.entity_id
_entity_poly.type
_entity_poly.pdbx_seq_one_letter_code
_entity_poly.pdbx_strand_id
1 'polypeptide(L)'
;MKKTRRFVALLLAAVLALALFTACGAAEQPQSAIGKVYEDWFVEQINSKRPADKPVQKVDVKHSEMRTALAKISEDGKFTAGDGRDHEANGCGFGESWYWMILSDRDASADKTVDAVVLTPENLTQYGPAYFVDKKQLYRIDEYDIVTSVMDDKTYVAVYLHLEEAKS
;
A
#
# COMPACT_ATOMS: atom_id res chain seq x y z
N MET A 1 37.71 18.03 24.90
CA MET A 1 36.72 16.92 24.83
C MET A 1 35.36 17.36 25.38
N LYS A 2 34.47 17.96 24.57
CA LYS A 2 33.10 18.35 25.00
C LYS A 2 32.00 18.16 23.94
N LYS A 3 32.36 17.77 22.71
CA LYS A 3 31.40 17.67 21.58
C LYS A 3 30.90 16.25 21.28
N THR A 4 31.58 15.20 21.75
CA THR A 4 31.20 13.80 21.48
C THR A 4 30.11 13.25 22.40
N ARG A 5 29.92 13.83 23.61
CA ARG A 5 28.88 13.38 24.55
C ARG A 5 27.47 13.80 24.15
N ARG A 6 27.31 14.82 23.29
CA ARG A 6 26.00 15.29 22.82
C ARG A 6 25.44 14.44 21.67
N PHE A 7 26.31 13.92 20.80
CA PHE A 7 25.89 13.06 19.69
C PHE A 7 25.42 11.68 20.15
N VAL A 8 26.07 11.09 21.16
CA VAL A 8 25.66 9.80 21.73
C VAL A 8 24.30 9.91 22.43
N ALA A 9 24.04 11.00 23.13
CA ALA A 9 22.74 11.24 23.78
C ALA A 9 21.60 11.47 22.77
N LEU A 10 21.87 12.16 21.65
CA LEU A 10 20.89 12.36 20.57
C LEU A 10 20.58 11.07 19.81
N LEU A 11 21.59 10.22 19.57
CA LEU A 11 21.38 8.88 19.00
C LEU A 11 20.59 7.97 19.93
N LEU A 12 20.88 7.99 21.24
CA LEU A 12 20.11 7.24 22.23
C LEU A 12 18.65 7.70 22.33
N ALA A 13 18.38 9.01 22.20
CA ALA A 13 17.01 9.53 22.18
C ALA A 13 16.23 9.11 20.93
N ALA A 14 16.91 9.03 19.77
CA ALA A 14 16.31 8.51 18.53
C ALA A 14 16.01 7.00 18.62
N VAL A 15 16.86 6.22 19.29
CA VAL A 15 16.61 4.78 19.54
C VAL A 15 15.52 4.56 20.60
N LEU A 16 15.43 5.43 21.62
CA LEU A 16 14.37 5.34 22.64
C LEU A 16 12.98 5.69 22.08
N ALA A 17 12.91 6.60 21.11
CA ALA A 17 11.64 6.93 20.44
C ALA A 17 11.10 5.76 19.60
N LEU A 18 11.97 4.87 19.12
CA LEU A 18 11.56 3.67 18.38
C LEU A 18 10.95 2.60 19.31
N ALA A 19 11.34 2.57 20.58
CA ALA A 19 10.88 1.57 21.55
C ALA A 19 9.58 1.94 22.30
N LEU A 20 9.10 3.19 22.19
CA LEU A 20 7.93 3.66 22.94
C LEU A 20 6.58 3.57 22.18
N PHE A 21 6.57 3.06 20.95
CA PHE A 21 5.32 2.89 20.17
C PHE A 21 4.62 1.54 20.36
N THR A 22 5.04 0.70 21.30
CA THR A 22 4.42 -0.63 21.53
C THR A 22 3.60 -0.74 22.82
N ALA A 23 3.07 0.37 23.34
CA ALA A 23 2.16 0.32 24.49
C ALA A 23 1.13 1.45 24.47
N CYS A 24 0.13 1.38 23.58
CA CYS A 24 -1.21 1.88 23.88
C CYS A 24 -2.22 1.31 22.87
N GLY A 25 -3.35 0.83 23.39
CA GLY A 25 -4.32 0.02 22.65
C GLY A 25 -4.99 0.71 21.47
N ALA A 26 -5.50 -0.13 20.56
CA ALA A 26 -6.51 0.19 19.54
C ALA A 26 -6.30 1.51 18.77
N ALA A 27 -5.06 1.92 18.56
CA ALA A 27 -4.71 2.91 17.55
C ALA A 27 -4.48 2.15 16.24
N GLU A 28 -5.03 2.66 15.13
CA GLU A 28 -4.67 2.24 13.78
C GLU A 28 -3.15 2.07 13.71
N GLN A 29 -2.67 0.90 13.27
CA GLN A 29 -1.22 0.72 13.18
C GLN A 29 -0.68 1.78 12.22
N PRO A 30 0.26 2.63 12.66
CA PRO A 30 0.86 3.61 11.78
C PRO A 30 1.51 2.90 10.59
N GLN A 31 1.40 3.51 9.42
CA GLN A 31 2.00 3.00 8.20
C GLN A 31 3.49 2.76 8.39
N SER A 32 4.02 1.66 7.85
CA SER A 32 5.45 1.36 7.98
C SER A 32 6.28 2.43 7.24
N ALA A 33 7.54 2.62 7.67
CA ALA A 33 8.42 3.60 7.04
C ALA A 33 8.60 3.34 5.53
N ILE A 34 8.79 2.08 5.14
CA ILE A 34 8.87 1.69 3.72
C ILE A 34 7.52 1.82 3.01
N GLY A 35 6.42 1.53 3.71
CA GLY A 35 5.07 1.74 3.20
C GLY A 35 4.79 3.21 2.88
N LYS A 36 5.29 4.14 3.70
CA LYS A 36 5.20 5.58 3.42
C LYS A 36 6.02 5.98 2.19
N VAL A 37 7.25 5.48 2.05
CA VAL A 37 8.09 5.73 0.87
C VAL A 37 7.39 5.22 -0.40
N TYR A 38 6.78 4.03 -0.33
CA TYR A 38 6.01 3.47 -1.43
C TYR A 38 4.78 4.31 -1.76
N GLU A 39 3.99 4.73 -0.77
CA GLU A 39 2.84 5.61 -0.99
C GLU A 39 3.23 6.93 -1.65
N ASP A 40 4.24 7.62 -1.11
CA ASP A 40 4.70 8.91 -1.64
C ASP A 40 5.14 8.76 -3.12
N TRP A 41 5.89 7.71 -3.44
CA TRP A 41 6.29 7.38 -4.82
C TRP A 41 5.10 7.01 -5.72
N PHE A 42 4.17 6.19 -5.21
CA PHE A 42 3.01 5.72 -5.96
C PHE A 42 2.08 6.88 -6.35
N VAL A 43 1.84 7.79 -5.41
CA VAL A 43 1.05 9.03 -5.61
C VAL A 43 1.73 9.95 -6.62
N GLU A 44 3.05 10.10 -6.57
CA GLU A 44 3.81 10.84 -7.59
C GLU A 44 3.58 10.25 -8.99
N GLN A 45 3.60 8.91 -9.12
CA GLN A 45 3.36 8.25 -10.41
C GLN A 45 1.95 8.54 -10.94
N ILE A 46 0.91 8.50 -10.09
CA ILE A 46 -0.46 8.83 -10.51
C ILE A 46 -0.56 10.29 -10.91
N ASN A 47 -0.13 11.21 -10.05
CA ASN A 47 -0.24 12.64 -10.29
C ASN A 47 0.55 13.10 -11.53
N SER A 48 1.63 12.40 -11.90
CA SER A 48 2.34 12.64 -13.18
C SER A 48 1.48 12.42 -14.43
N LYS A 49 0.33 11.74 -14.29
CA LYS A 49 -0.63 11.43 -15.36
C LYS A 49 -1.92 12.24 -15.26
N ARG A 50 -2.11 13.03 -14.19
CA ARG A 50 -3.32 13.82 -13.96
C ARG A 50 -3.11 15.31 -14.21
N PRO A 51 -4.18 16.07 -14.46
CA PRO A 51 -4.13 17.53 -14.42
C PRO A 51 -3.66 18.04 -13.05
N ALA A 52 -2.82 19.08 -13.03
CA ALA A 52 -2.25 19.62 -11.78
C ALA A 52 -3.30 20.21 -10.83
N ASP A 53 -4.46 20.62 -11.34
CA ASP A 53 -5.61 21.12 -10.58
C ASP A 53 -6.51 20.00 -10.04
N LYS A 54 -6.22 18.74 -10.39
CA LYS A 54 -6.98 17.55 -9.98
C LYS A 54 -6.05 16.43 -9.51
N PRO A 55 -5.33 16.62 -8.40
CA PRO A 55 -4.51 15.57 -7.83
C PRO A 55 -5.39 14.39 -7.36
N VAL A 56 -4.80 13.20 -7.32
CA VAL A 56 -5.42 12.01 -6.73
C VAL A 56 -5.72 12.24 -5.24
N GLN A 57 -6.86 11.73 -4.77
CA GLN A 57 -7.34 11.90 -3.40
C GLN A 57 -7.12 10.64 -2.57
N LYS A 58 -6.61 10.79 -1.35
CA LYS A 58 -6.55 9.67 -0.40
C LYS A 58 -7.93 9.51 0.23
N VAL A 59 -8.44 8.29 0.24
CA VAL A 59 -9.74 7.92 0.84
C VAL A 59 -9.56 6.72 1.78
N ASP A 60 -10.62 6.31 2.48
CA ASP A 60 -10.61 5.17 3.40
C ASP A 60 -11.75 4.16 3.13
N VAL A 61 -12.41 4.27 1.97
CA VAL A 61 -13.62 3.51 1.61
C VAL A 61 -13.47 2.00 1.79
N LYS A 62 -12.29 1.46 1.48
CA LYS A 62 -11.95 0.02 1.57
C LYS A 62 -10.85 -0.29 2.59
N HIS A 63 -10.50 0.68 3.43
CA HIS A 63 -9.39 0.58 4.37
C HIS A 63 -9.52 -0.63 5.31
N SER A 64 -10.67 -0.75 5.98
CA SER A 64 -10.94 -1.84 6.93
C SER A 64 -10.95 -3.23 6.28
N GLU A 65 -11.42 -3.33 5.03
CA GLU A 65 -11.40 -4.58 4.26
C GLU A 65 -9.96 -4.99 3.93
N MET A 66 -9.16 -4.04 3.42
CA MET A 66 -7.73 -4.26 3.16
C MET A 66 -6.95 -4.65 4.42
N ARG A 67 -7.22 -4.02 5.56
CA ARG A 67 -6.64 -4.39 6.87
C ARG A 67 -6.98 -5.83 7.25
N THR A 68 -8.25 -6.21 7.08
CA THR A 68 -8.73 -7.56 7.37
C THR A 68 -8.09 -8.59 6.46
N ALA A 69 -7.93 -8.26 5.18
CA ALA A 69 -7.27 -9.13 4.20
C ALA A 69 -5.78 -9.32 4.52
N LEU A 70 -5.06 -8.26 4.85
CA LEU A 70 -3.66 -8.33 5.26
C LEU A 70 -3.44 -9.18 6.52
N ALA A 71 -4.42 -9.21 7.44
CA ALA A 71 -4.37 -10.05 8.63
C ALA A 71 -4.53 -11.56 8.33
N LYS A 72 -4.93 -11.94 7.11
CA LYS A 72 -5.00 -13.34 6.66
C LYS A 72 -3.68 -13.86 6.08
N ILE A 73 -2.67 -13.00 5.92
CA ILE A 73 -1.33 -13.44 5.52
C ILE A 73 -0.74 -14.27 6.66
N SER A 74 -0.38 -15.52 6.38
CA SER A 74 0.28 -16.42 7.33
C SER A 74 1.73 -16.02 7.58
N GLU A 75 2.33 -16.54 8.66
CA GLU A 75 3.73 -16.26 9.04
C GLU A 75 4.75 -16.53 7.91
N ASP A 76 4.48 -17.52 7.06
CA ASP A 76 5.30 -17.84 5.88
C ASP A 76 5.06 -16.90 4.67
N GLY A 77 4.21 -15.88 4.83
CA GLY A 77 3.94 -14.83 3.84
C GLY A 77 2.88 -15.20 2.79
N LYS A 78 2.03 -16.19 3.08
CA LYS A 78 1.05 -16.71 2.10
C LYS A 78 -0.39 -16.37 2.47
N PHE A 79 -1.28 -16.35 1.48
CA PHE A 79 -2.72 -16.17 1.70
C PHE A 79 -3.53 -16.81 0.56
N THR A 80 -4.84 -16.99 0.75
CA THR A 80 -5.75 -17.45 -0.31
C THR A 80 -6.00 -16.31 -1.29
N ALA A 81 -5.76 -16.50 -2.59
CA ALA A 81 -5.86 -15.42 -3.59
C ALA A 81 -7.24 -14.72 -3.60
N GLY A 82 -8.33 -15.45 -3.34
CA GLY A 82 -9.67 -14.88 -3.21
C GLY A 82 -9.86 -13.93 -2.03
N ASP A 83 -9.04 -14.05 -0.98
CA ASP A 83 -9.10 -13.17 0.19
C ASP A 83 -8.34 -11.84 0.00
N GLY A 84 -7.45 -11.77 -0.98
CA GLY A 84 -6.55 -10.62 -1.16
C GLY A 84 -6.91 -9.70 -2.32
N ARG A 85 -8.14 -9.75 -2.83
CA ARG A 85 -8.63 -8.78 -3.81
C ARG A 85 -10.14 -8.64 -3.77
N ASP A 86 -10.61 -7.46 -4.14
CA ASP A 86 -12.01 -7.22 -4.45
C ASP A 86 -12.11 -6.17 -5.56
N HIS A 87 -13.18 -6.20 -6.34
CA HIS A 87 -13.39 -5.25 -7.41
C HIS A 87 -14.87 -5.08 -7.73
N GLU A 88 -15.22 -3.94 -8.29
CA GLU A 88 -16.57 -3.73 -8.81
C GLU A 88 -16.88 -4.71 -9.96
N ALA A 89 -18.16 -5.05 -10.13
CA ALA A 89 -18.63 -5.97 -11.17
C ALA A 89 -18.41 -5.44 -12.61
N ASN A 90 -18.26 -4.13 -12.79
CA ASN A 90 -18.01 -3.49 -14.08
C ASN A 90 -16.61 -3.82 -14.67
N GLY A 91 -15.74 -4.47 -13.88
CA GLY A 91 -14.44 -4.98 -14.31
C GLY A 91 -13.46 -3.89 -14.74
N CYS A 92 -12.45 -4.27 -15.54
CA CYS A 92 -11.41 -3.36 -16.08
C CYS A 92 -11.89 -2.55 -17.31
N GLY A 93 -13.19 -2.27 -17.42
CA GLY A 93 -13.79 -1.56 -18.55
C GLY A 93 -13.46 -0.06 -18.60
N PHE A 94 -14.03 0.64 -19.58
CA PHE A 94 -13.93 2.09 -19.69
C PHE A 94 -14.98 2.85 -18.84
N GLY A 95 -15.88 2.14 -18.15
CA GLY A 95 -16.80 2.72 -17.16
C GLY A 95 -16.09 3.06 -15.84
N GLU A 96 -16.76 3.83 -14.99
CA GLU A 96 -16.34 4.04 -13.60
C GLU A 96 -16.15 2.68 -12.90
N SER A 97 -15.06 2.54 -12.15
CA SER A 97 -14.78 1.30 -11.44
C SER A 97 -13.82 1.50 -10.27
N TRP A 98 -13.84 0.55 -9.33
CA TRP A 98 -12.87 0.48 -8.25
C TRP A 98 -12.42 -0.96 -8.03
N TYR A 99 -11.24 -1.10 -7.46
CA TYR A 99 -10.76 -2.38 -6.95
C TYR A 99 -9.66 -2.17 -5.91
N TRP A 100 -9.44 -3.18 -5.09
CA TRP A 100 -8.27 -3.27 -4.23
C TRP A 100 -7.64 -4.65 -4.31
N MET A 101 -6.33 -4.72 -4.04
CA MET A 101 -5.64 -6.00 -3.89
C MET A 101 -4.41 -5.89 -2.99
N ILE A 102 -4.06 -7.02 -2.35
CA ILE A 102 -2.75 -7.25 -1.73
C ILE A 102 -1.72 -7.40 -2.85
N LEU A 103 -0.52 -6.83 -2.68
CA LEU A 103 0.61 -7.12 -3.56
C LEU A 103 1.01 -8.59 -3.41
N SER A 104 0.92 -9.35 -4.49
CA SER A 104 1.26 -10.77 -4.54
C SER A 104 1.80 -11.15 -5.91
N ASP A 105 2.37 -12.34 -6.02
CA ASP A 105 2.63 -12.95 -7.32
C ASP A 105 1.31 -13.07 -8.11
N ARG A 106 1.37 -12.85 -9.43
CA ARG A 106 0.19 -12.88 -10.32
C ARG A 106 -0.27 -14.32 -10.54
N ASP A 107 -1.12 -14.83 -9.66
CA ASP A 107 -1.87 -16.06 -9.90
C ASP A 107 -3.38 -15.78 -9.77
N ALA A 108 -4.13 -16.09 -10.83
CA ALA A 108 -5.48 -15.55 -11.02
C ALA A 108 -6.60 -16.37 -10.36
N SER A 109 -6.30 -17.60 -9.92
CA SER A 109 -7.28 -18.54 -9.37
C SER A 109 -7.52 -18.25 -7.89
N ALA A 110 -8.77 -17.95 -7.54
CA ALA A 110 -9.17 -17.56 -6.18
C ALA A 110 -8.88 -18.64 -5.12
N ASP A 111 -8.89 -19.92 -5.50
CA ASP A 111 -8.70 -21.05 -4.57
C ASP A 111 -7.23 -21.39 -4.31
N LYS A 112 -6.30 -20.71 -4.99
CA LYS A 112 -4.87 -20.96 -4.79
C LYS A 112 -4.35 -20.17 -3.60
N THR A 113 -3.43 -20.79 -2.89
CA THR A 113 -2.51 -20.08 -2.00
C THR A 113 -1.45 -19.38 -2.83
N VAL A 114 -1.22 -18.10 -2.55
CA VAL A 114 -0.23 -17.26 -3.24
C VAL A 114 0.70 -16.59 -2.23
N ASP A 115 1.90 -16.25 -2.68
CA ASP A 115 2.89 -15.51 -1.91
C ASP A 115 2.59 -14.01 -1.96
N ALA A 116 2.45 -13.40 -0.79
CA ALA A 116 2.41 -11.95 -0.66
C ALA A 116 3.80 -11.37 -0.89
N VAL A 117 3.84 -10.23 -1.56
CA VAL A 117 5.08 -9.49 -1.79
C VAL A 117 5.49 -8.82 -0.49
N VAL A 118 6.70 -9.15 -0.04
CA VAL A 118 7.40 -8.35 0.97
C VAL A 118 7.93 -7.10 0.27
N LEU A 119 7.43 -5.93 0.67
CA LEU A 119 7.87 -4.66 0.11
C LEU A 119 9.28 -4.33 0.60
N THR A 120 10.19 -4.05 -0.34
CA THR A 120 11.57 -3.65 -0.07
C THR A 120 11.95 -2.40 -0.88
N PRO A 121 13.02 -1.68 -0.51
CA PRO A 121 13.54 -0.59 -1.33
C PRO A 121 13.84 -0.98 -2.78
N GLU A 122 14.26 -2.22 -3.02
CA GLU A 122 14.68 -2.73 -4.32
C GLU A 122 13.50 -3.08 -5.23
N ASN A 123 12.34 -3.45 -4.66
CA ASN A 123 11.20 -3.94 -5.44
C ASN A 123 10.02 -2.96 -5.51
N LEU A 124 9.95 -1.92 -4.68
CA LEU A 124 8.77 -1.04 -4.58
C LEU A 124 8.37 -0.41 -5.93
N THR A 125 9.35 -0.13 -6.80
CA THR A 125 9.10 0.49 -8.11
C THR A 125 8.50 -0.47 -9.13
N GLN A 126 8.54 -1.78 -8.87
CA GLN A 126 7.92 -2.81 -9.70
C GLN A 126 6.40 -2.82 -9.54
N TYR A 127 5.91 -2.35 -8.39
CA TYR A 127 4.50 -2.40 -8.00
C TYR A 127 3.83 -1.01 -8.11
N GLY A 128 4.11 -0.27 -9.19
CA GLY A 128 3.46 1.02 -9.44
C GLY A 128 2.01 0.92 -9.93
N PRO A 129 1.34 2.05 -10.21
CA PRO A 129 -0.05 2.06 -10.67
C PRO A 129 -0.31 1.19 -11.91
N ALA A 130 0.69 1.09 -12.81
CA ALA A 130 0.63 0.25 -14.01
C ALA A 130 0.65 -1.27 -13.73
N TYR A 131 0.95 -1.68 -12.51
CA TYR A 131 0.81 -3.07 -12.05
C TYR A 131 -0.67 -3.46 -11.96
N PHE A 132 -1.50 -2.48 -11.61
CA PHE A 132 -2.92 -2.61 -11.27
C PHE A 132 -3.82 -2.25 -12.47
N VAL A 133 -3.57 -1.09 -13.09
CA VAL A 133 -4.35 -0.55 -14.21
C VAL A 133 -3.53 -0.57 -15.51
N ASP A 134 -4.17 -0.73 -16.67
CA ASP A 134 -3.53 -0.44 -17.96
C ASP A 134 -2.93 0.99 -17.98
N LYS A 135 -1.69 1.11 -18.47
CA LYS A 135 -0.96 2.40 -18.55
C LYS A 135 -1.77 3.52 -19.21
N LYS A 136 -2.63 3.19 -20.18
CA LYS A 136 -3.47 4.16 -20.90
C LYS A 136 -4.58 4.73 -20.03
N GLN A 137 -4.95 4.08 -18.94
CA GLN A 137 -6.04 4.46 -18.07
C GLN A 137 -5.58 5.13 -16.77
N LEU A 138 -4.27 5.24 -16.51
CA LEU A 138 -3.74 5.83 -15.27
C LEU A 138 -4.21 7.26 -14.99
N TYR A 139 -4.51 8.04 -16.03
CA TYR A 139 -5.03 9.40 -15.90
C TYR A 139 -6.41 9.46 -15.22
N ARG A 140 -7.15 8.34 -15.23
CA ARG A 140 -8.50 8.20 -14.67
C ARG A 140 -8.47 7.93 -13.16
N ILE A 141 -7.33 7.50 -12.61
CA ILE A 141 -7.24 7.16 -11.19
C ILE A 141 -7.40 8.44 -10.39
N ASP A 142 -8.48 8.56 -9.62
CA ASP A 142 -8.82 9.77 -8.90
C ASP A 142 -8.86 9.63 -7.40
N GLU A 143 -9.08 8.42 -6.91
CA GLU A 143 -8.97 8.08 -5.50
C GLU A 143 -8.03 6.90 -5.28
N TYR A 144 -7.37 6.88 -4.13
CA TYR A 144 -6.50 5.79 -3.71
C TYR A 144 -6.55 5.59 -2.20
N ASP A 145 -6.16 4.40 -1.77
CA ASP A 145 -5.74 4.15 -0.40
C ASP A 145 -4.64 3.09 -0.41
N ILE A 146 -3.72 3.16 0.56
CA ILE A 146 -2.63 2.21 0.73
C ILE A 146 -2.56 1.82 2.19
N VAL A 147 -2.62 0.51 2.43
CA VAL A 147 -2.61 -0.07 3.75
C VAL A 147 -1.39 -0.97 3.89
N THR A 148 -0.66 -0.82 4.99
CA THR A 148 0.45 -1.70 5.32
C THR A 148 0.18 -2.55 6.55
N SER A 149 0.69 -3.78 6.55
CA SER A 149 0.84 -4.63 7.72
C SER A 149 2.31 -5.01 7.89
N VAL A 150 2.78 -5.03 9.14
CA VAL A 150 4.14 -5.47 9.48
C VAL A 150 4.06 -6.74 10.30
N MET A 151 4.73 -7.78 9.83
CA MET A 151 4.82 -9.09 10.48
C MET A 151 6.24 -9.62 10.29
N ASP A 152 6.91 -9.98 11.38
CA ASP A 152 8.30 -10.45 11.39
C ASP A 152 9.27 -9.55 10.59
N ASP A 153 9.21 -8.25 10.85
CA ASP A 153 9.98 -7.19 10.16
C ASP A 153 9.74 -7.08 8.64
N LYS A 154 8.78 -7.83 8.09
CA LYS A 154 8.35 -7.75 6.69
C LYS A 154 7.15 -6.82 6.57
N THR A 155 7.17 -5.94 5.57
CA THR A 155 6.03 -5.09 5.23
C THR A 155 5.25 -5.70 4.08
N TYR A 156 3.96 -5.89 4.27
CA TYR A 156 3.00 -6.27 3.22
C TYR A 156 2.05 -5.10 2.95
N VAL A 157 1.56 -5.02 1.72
CA VAL A 157 0.78 -3.87 1.24
C VAL A 157 -0.48 -4.31 0.52
N ALA A 158 -1.57 -3.60 0.78
CA ALA A 158 -2.76 -3.60 -0.05
C ALA A 158 -2.98 -2.19 -0.63
N VAL A 159 -3.47 -2.14 -1.87
CA VAL A 159 -3.71 -0.88 -2.59
C VAL A 159 -5.15 -0.88 -3.10
N TYR A 160 -5.85 0.22 -2.86
CA TYR A 160 -7.15 0.55 -3.43
C TYR A 160 -6.99 1.63 -4.50
N LEU A 161 -7.74 1.50 -5.59
CA LEU A 161 -7.83 2.51 -6.65
C LEU A 161 -9.29 2.67 -7.09
N HIS A 162 -9.71 3.92 -7.25
CA HIS A 162 -10.91 4.30 -7.99
C HIS A 162 -10.51 4.88 -9.35
N LEU A 163 -11.29 4.60 -10.39
CA LEU A 163 -11.11 5.09 -11.74
C LEU A 163 -12.38 5.79 -12.20
N GLU A 164 -12.30 7.08 -12.51
CA GLU A 164 -13.37 7.84 -13.16
C GLU A 164 -13.77 7.17 -14.49
N GLU A 165 -15.04 7.29 -14.92
CA GLU A 165 -15.46 6.90 -16.27
C GLU A 165 -14.56 7.55 -17.35
N ALA A 166 -14.16 6.76 -18.35
CA ALA A 166 -13.32 7.26 -19.42
C ALA A 166 -14.09 8.28 -20.26
N LYS A 167 -13.50 9.46 -20.44
CA LYS A 167 -14.10 10.50 -21.28
C LYS A 167 -13.90 10.13 -22.75
N SER A 168 -15.01 10.09 -23.49
CA SER A 168 -15.01 9.91 -24.95
C SER A 168 -14.38 11.10 -25.68
#